data_AF-A0A3N5RQP4-F1
#
_entry.id   AF-A0A3N5RQP4-F1
#
_cell.length_a   1.000
_cell.length_b   1.000
_cell.length_c   1.000
_cell.angle_alpha   90.00
_cell.angle_beta   90.00
_cell.angle_gamma   90.00
#
_symmetry.space_group_name_H-M   'P 1'
#
loop_
_entity.id
_entity.type
_entity.pdbx_description
1 polymer ?
#
loop_
_entity_poly.entity_id
_entity_poly.type
_entity_poly.pdbx_seq_one_letter_code
_entity_poly.pdbx_strand_id
1 'polypeptide(L)'
;MSLAVASNSTQKRISILLWMLMSFEGGAALAGLFQIPSEPGSALIFGLSKFRLLTAALVLTGSISFGLTGLMEAFQPSWWQPVRKSLAFLFSYRALQYILFTFIYTIFLTASILLLLGVSPAISELVTLRSLLERAGWAIVWIELVCLQLWVIASLHKPDVFNLNTFFHSKYLAIIVIVSILVGTAAADYYLTNTRGVRLQGVFPVVILASLVLMGWYTLHEKKRDEVWFPAASRWLLLASIGLVTFLVYQITGQLVGRVDTPDKAYWHVLADAFVNGRLYIESPKTFHDLTLYQGKWYVPNPPLPALILMPFAAIWGAEGINTVLLSITLGAINTVLVYLILESASNLKMIPTGRSINLWLTAVFALGTSHWWLSFMGQMWYISQLFTVLFSALAVLLALKKLSPWLVGASLGFAVLSRPNVFALWPFLFGITLFLQQREKPIRWKPALSWGIRSALTVCAAVGGLLLYNYLRFQDFFDFGYVTIHGAAAIVDAVQTYGMFNIHFLPANIYAMFLKLPEMNFQNSCFHFSPSRDGISILAMMPVVVFMFRRFKLNYWTAGAWISVLLSTVMLLLYHNTGSWQIGYRYLLDFIPPVLLLLAFGLGTKTPSLFKVLSLLGIVISAASILWWFTEWWWC
;
A
#
# COMPACT_ATOMS: atom_id res chain seq x y z
N MET A 1 11.11 -30.11 -36.29
CA MET A 1 9.73 -30.16 -36.86
C MET A 1 8.70 -30.74 -35.87
N SER A 2 9.04 -31.73 -35.03
CA SER A 2 8.13 -32.32 -34.03
C SER A 2 7.71 -31.39 -32.89
N LEU A 3 8.59 -30.52 -32.39
CA LEU A 3 8.28 -29.57 -31.30
C LEU A 3 7.32 -28.44 -31.69
N ALA A 4 7.35 -27.99 -32.96
CA ALA A 4 6.47 -26.95 -33.49
C ALA A 4 5.05 -27.45 -33.84
N VAL A 5 4.92 -28.74 -34.17
CA VAL A 5 3.60 -29.39 -34.37
C VAL A 5 2.95 -29.70 -33.01
N ALA A 6 3.74 -30.12 -32.01
CA ALA A 6 3.28 -30.36 -30.65
C ALA A 6 2.77 -29.08 -29.97
N SER A 7 3.50 -27.94 -30.10
CA SER A 7 3.07 -26.66 -29.52
C SER A 7 1.74 -26.17 -30.07
N ASN A 8 1.51 -26.35 -31.37
CA ASN A 8 0.28 -25.92 -32.05
C ASN A 8 -0.94 -26.77 -31.62
N SER A 9 -0.72 -28.06 -31.33
CA SER A 9 -1.77 -28.95 -30.81
C SER A 9 -2.21 -28.60 -29.38
N THR A 10 -1.25 -28.26 -28.51
CA THR A 10 -1.51 -27.87 -27.12
C THR A 10 -2.19 -26.51 -27.04
N GLN A 11 -1.72 -25.52 -27.81
CA GLN A 11 -2.36 -24.20 -27.92
C GLN A 11 -3.81 -24.30 -28.38
N LYS A 12 -4.08 -25.15 -29.39
CA LYS A 12 -5.44 -25.41 -29.87
C LYS A 12 -6.32 -26.00 -28.76
N ARG A 13 -5.85 -27.01 -28.03
CA ARG A 13 -6.59 -27.63 -26.91
C ARG A 13 -6.91 -26.63 -25.80
N ILE A 14 -5.93 -25.81 -25.39
CA ILE A 14 -6.14 -24.78 -24.36
C ILE A 14 -7.18 -23.77 -24.83
N SER A 15 -7.12 -23.34 -26.09
CA SER A 15 -8.07 -22.35 -26.62
C SER A 15 -9.50 -22.88 -26.68
N ILE A 16 -9.69 -24.14 -27.09
CA ILE A 16 -11.00 -24.81 -27.06
C ILE A 16 -11.53 -24.89 -25.62
N LEU A 17 -10.69 -25.29 -24.67
CA LEU A 17 -11.07 -25.36 -23.26
C LEU A 17 -11.51 -23.99 -22.73
N LEU A 18 -10.79 -22.92 -23.06
CA LEU A 18 -11.15 -21.56 -22.62
C LEU A 18 -12.48 -21.08 -23.23
N TRP A 19 -12.75 -21.34 -24.52
CA TRP A 19 -14.05 -21.01 -25.12
C TRP A 19 -15.21 -21.77 -24.47
N MET A 20 -15.02 -23.05 -24.18
CA MET A 20 -16.03 -23.87 -23.49
C MET A 20 -16.22 -23.40 -22.03
N LEU A 21 -15.13 -22.99 -21.36
CA LEU A 21 -15.18 -22.45 -20.01
C LEU A 21 -15.96 -21.14 -19.95
N MET A 22 -15.74 -20.19 -20.89
CA MET A 22 -16.54 -18.96 -21.02
C MET A 22 -18.04 -19.27 -21.14
N SER A 23 -18.40 -20.30 -21.91
CA SER A 23 -19.79 -20.72 -22.09
C SER A 23 -20.38 -21.29 -20.79
N PHE A 24 -19.64 -22.15 -20.10
CA PHE A 24 -20.08 -22.77 -18.85
C PHE A 24 -20.25 -21.74 -17.72
N GLU A 25 -19.26 -20.85 -17.56
CA GLU A 25 -19.32 -19.76 -16.57
C GLU A 25 -20.49 -18.81 -16.84
N GLY A 26 -20.85 -18.59 -18.10
CA GLY A 26 -22.02 -17.79 -18.47
C GLY A 26 -23.34 -18.46 -18.10
N GLY A 27 -23.39 -19.81 -18.14
CA GLY A 27 -24.48 -20.59 -17.57
C GLY A 27 -24.60 -20.40 -16.04
N ALA A 28 -23.49 -20.39 -15.32
CA ALA A 28 -23.47 -20.09 -13.89
C ALA A 28 -23.92 -18.65 -13.61
N ALA A 29 -23.50 -17.69 -14.43
CA ALA A 29 -23.92 -16.30 -14.31
C ALA A 29 -25.42 -16.12 -14.57
N LEU A 30 -26.00 -16.85 -15.52
CA LEU A 30 -27.44 -16.91 -15.73
C LEU A 30 -28.15 -17.46 -14.48
N ALA A 31 -27.68 -18.58 -13.94
CA ALA A 31 -28.27 -19.15 -12.72
C ALA A 31 -28.28 -18.13 -11.57
N GLY A 32 -27.16 -17.42 -11.36
CA GLY A 32 -27.06 -16.31 -10.40
C GLY A 32 -28.03 -15.16 -10.70
N LEU A 33 -28.21 -14.79 -11.97
CA LEU A 33 -29.20 -13.78 -12.39
C LEU A 33 -30.65 -14.19 -12.11
N PHE A 34 -30.98 -15.48 -11.99
CA PHE A 34 -32.34 -15.94 -11.69
C PHE A 34 -32.59 -16.21 -10.19
N GLN A 35 -31.57 -16.16 -9.32
CA GLN A 35 -31.71 -16.48 -7.89
C GLN A 35 -32.56 -15.49 -7.10
N ILE A 36 -32.49 -14.20 -7.42
CA ILE A 36 -33.20 -13.14 -6.69
C ILE A 36 -34.36 -12.65 -7.56
N PRO A 37 -35.64 -12.68 -7.14
CA PRO A 37 -36.73 -12.10 -7.92
C PRO A 37 -36.69 -10.56 -7.94
N SER A 38 -37.22 -9.93 -8.98
CA SER A 38 -37.39 -8.47 -9.04
C SER A 38 -38.59 -8.02 -8.22
N GLU A 39 -38.60 -6.74 -7.82
CA GLU A 39 -39.72 -6.14 -7.10
C GLU A 39 -41.05 -6.32 -7.85
N PRO A 40 -42.15 -6.65 -7.16
CA PRO A 40 -43.43 -7.03 -7.79
C PRO A 40 -43.95 -6.03 -8.82
N GLY A 41 -43.78 -4.73 -8.58
CA GLY A 41 -44.24 -3.67 -9.49
C GLY A 41 -43.42 -3.50 -10.77
N SER A 42 -42.25 -4.15 -10.86
CA SER A 42 -41.33 -4.07 -12.01
C SER A 42 -41.11 -5.42 -12.70
N ALA A 43 -41.66 -6.49 -12.13
CA ALA A 43 -41.50 -7.85 -12.59
C ALA A 43 -42.36 -8.10 -13.84
N LEU A 44 -41.74 -8.67 -14.87
CA LEU A 44 -42.39 -9.14 -16.08
C LEU A 44 -42.39 -10.68 -16.08
N ILE A 45 -41.61 -11.28 -16.97
CA ILE A 45 -41.53 -12.73 -17.17
C ILE A 45 -40.55 -13.32 -16.15
N PHE A 46 -40.88 -14.47 -15.57
CA PHE A 46 -40.09 -15.18 -14.54
C PHE A 46 -39.79 -14.35 -13.28
N GLY A 47 -40.63 -13.35 -12.97
CA GLY A 47 -40.38 -12.47 -11.83
C GLY A 47 -39.20 -11.52 -12.04
N LEU A 48 -38.70 -11.34 -13.27
CA LEU A 48 -37.57 -10.47 -13.59
C LEU A 48 -38.02 -9.16 -14.25
N SER A 49 -37.31 -8.06 -13.97
CA SER A 49 -37.54 -6.78 -14.65
C SER A 49 -37.06 -6.80 -16.11
N LYS A 50 -37.55 -5.84 -16.92
CA LYS A 50 -37.13 -5.67 -18.33
C LYS A 50 -35.61 -5.61 -18.49
N PHE A 51 -34.94 -4.88 -17.59
CA PHE A 51 -33.49 -4.77 -17.59
C PHE A 51 -32.82 -6.14 -17.39
N ARG A 52 -33.28 -6.93 -16.43
CA ARG A 52 -32.70 -8.25 -16.13
C ARG A 52 -32.98 -9.29 -17.21
N LEU A 53 -34.15 -9.25 -17.83
CA LEU A 53 -34.45 -10.07 -19.00
C LEU A 53 -33.50 -9.75 -20.16
N LEU A 54 -33.18 -8.47 -20.37
CA LEU A 54 -32.19 -8.05 -21.37
C LEU A 54 -30.78 -8.51 -21.00
N THR A 55 -30.37 -8.37 -19.73
CA THR A 55 -29.07 -8.88 -19.26
C THR A 55 -28.98 -10.40 -19.41
N ALA A 56 -30.00 -11.15 -19.02
CA ALA A 56 -30.05 -12.60 -19.18
C ALA A 56 -30.01 -13.02 -20.66
N ALA A 57 -30.75 -12.32 -21.53
CA ALA A 57 -30.69 -12.58 -22.97
C ALA A 57 -29.27 -12.35 -23.54
N LEU A 58 -28.58 -11.31 -23.10
CA LEU A 58 -27.19 -11.03 -23.49
C LEU A 58 -26.22 -12.09 -22.97
N VAL A 59 -26.34 -12.51 -21.71
CA VAL A 59 -25.48 -13.57 -21.15
C VAL A 59 -25.74 -14.90 -21.87
N LEU A 60 -26.99 -15.24 -22.13
CA LEU A 60 -27.36 -16.47 -22.84
C LEU A 60 -26.83 -16.48 -24.29
N THR A 61 -27.06 -15.39 -25.03
CA THR A 61 -26.57 -15.28 -26.41
C THR A 61 -25.04 -15.31 -26.47
N GLY A 62 -24.35 -14.62 -25.55
CA GLY A 62 -22.89 -14.68 -25.44
C GLY A 62 -22.38 -16.08 -25.08
N SER A 63 -22.99 -16.74 -24.08
CA SER A 63 -22.62 -18.10 -23.66
C SER A 63 -22.76 -19.12 -24.78
N ILE A 64 -23.87 -19.06 -25.53
CA ILE A 64 -24.10 -19.92 -26.69
C ILE A 64 -23.06 -19.62 -27.78
N SER A 65 -22.79 -18.34 -28.05
CA SER A 65 -21.82 -17.93 -29.07
C SER A 65 -20.40 -18.44 -28.75
N PHE A 66 -19.95 -18.34 -27.50
CA PHE A 66 -18.65 -18.87 -27.07
C PHE A 66 -18.59 -20.40 -27.17
N GLY A 67 -19.65 -21.11 -26.75
CA GLY A 67 -19.72 -22.57 -26.88
C GLY A 67 -19.69 -23.03 -28.33
N LEU A 68 -20.47 -22.38 -29.20
CA LEU A 68 -20.46 -22.62 -30.65
C LEU A 68 -19.06 -22.37 -31.25
N THR A 69 -18.39 -21.30 -30.85
CA THR A 69 -17.03 -20.99 -31.30
C THR A 69 -16.03 -22.07 -30.85
N GLY A 70 -16.14 -22.56 -29.62
CA GLY A 70 -15.34 -23.69 -29.11
C GLY A 70 -15.56 -24.98 -29.91
N LEU A 71 -16.81 -25.31 -30.22
CA LEU A 71 -17.18 -26.46 -31.06
C LEU A 71 -16.66 -26.31 -32.49
N MET A 72 -16.79 -25.12 -33.10
CA MET A 72 -16.25 -24.84 -34.43
C MET A 72 -14.73 -24.94 -34.48
N GLU A 73 -14.02 -24.48 -33.43
CA GLU A 73 -12.57 -24.65 -33.32
C GLU A 73 -12.16 -26.12 -33.08
N ALA A 74 -12.98 -26.91 -32.40
CA ALA A 74 -12.74 -28.34 -32.22
C ALA A 74 -12.91 -29.13 -33.53
N PHE A 75 -14.09 -29.01 -34.16
CA PHE A 75 -14.51 -29.83 -35.30
C PHE A 75 -14.09 -29.28 -36.67
N GLN A 76 -13.72 -27.99 -36.76
CA GLN A 76 -13.20 -27.35 -37.97
C GLN A 76 -14.05 -27.62 -39.24
N PRO A 77 -15.38 -27.34 -39.24
CA PRO A 77 -16.22 -27.58 -40.40
C PRO A 77 -15.75 -26.75 -41.61
N SER A 78 -16.05 -27.23 -42.82
CA SER A 78 -15.51 -26.68 -44.09
C SER A 78 -15.79 -25.18 -44.26
N TRP A 79 -16.94 -24.70 -43.80
CA TRP A 79 -17.33 -23.29 -43.86
C TRP A 79 -16.66 -22.41 -42.77
N TRP A 80 -16.17 -22.99 -41.68
CA TRP A 80 -15.47 -22.26 -40.61
C TRP A 80 -14.04 -21.86 -41.01
N GLN A 81 -13.39 -22.67 -41.85
CA GLN A 81 -12.04 -22.38 -42.35
C GLN A 81 -11.90 -21.01 -43.04
N PRO A 82 -12.75 -20.62 -44.00
CA PRO A 82 -12.68 -19.30 -44.61
C PRO A 82 -13.00 -18.18 -43.61
N VAL A 83 -13.97 -18.37 -42.71
CA VAL A 83 -14.29 -17.38 -41.65
C VAL A 83 -13.09 -17.15 -40.73
N ARG A 84 -12.46 -18.23 -40.26
CA ARG A 84 -11.26 -18.19 -39.43
C ARG A 84 -10.10 -17.49 -40.12
N LYS A 85 -9.90 -17.74 -41.42
CA LYS A 85 -8.87 -17.04 -42.22
C LYS A 85 -9.17 -15.55 -42.34
N SER A 86 -10.42 -15.16 -42.58
CA SER A 86 -10.84 -13.75 -42.63
C SER A 86 -10.66 -13.05 -41.28
N LEU A 87 -11.02 -13.71 -40.18
CA LEU A 87 -10.77 -13.20 -38.83
C LEU A 87 -9.27 -13.07 -38.55
N ALA A 88 -8.48 -14.09 -38.88
CA ALA A 88 -7.02 -14.03 -38.73
C ALA A 88 -6.38 -12.92 -39.59
N PHE A 89 -6.94 -12.63 -40.76
CA PHE A 89 -6.53 -11.53 -41.63
C PHE A 89 -6.89 -10.17 -41.03
N LEU A 90 -8.10 -9.98 -40.51
CA LEU A 90 -8.49 -8.76 -39.79
C LEU A 90 -7.60 -8.56 -38.55
N PHE A 91 -7.37 -9.61 -37.79
CA PHE A 91 -6.45 -9.62 -36.65
C PHE A 91 -4.97 -9.66 -37.05
N SER A 92 -4.62 -9.52 -38.33
CA SER A 92 -3.23 -9.29 -38.75
C SER A 92 -2.83 -7.82 -38.63
N TYR A 93 -3.81 -6.90 -38.70
CA TYR A 93 -3.58 -5.48 -38.53
C TYR A 93 -3.27 -5.15 -37.07
N ARG A 94 -2.05 -4.68 -36.81
CA ARG A 94 -1.60 -4.29 -35.46
C ARG A 94 -2.52 -3.27 -34.80
N ALA A 95 -3.01 -2.27 -35.54
CA ALA A 95 -3.92 -1.25 -35.02
C ALA A 95 -5.22 -1.85 -34.45
N LEU A 96 -5.81 -2.82 -35.16
CA LEU A 96 -7.05 -3.48 -34.72
C LEU A 96 -6.83 -4.34 -33.46
N GLN A 97 -5.69 -5.04 -33.39
CA GLN A 97 -5.31 -5.79 -32.19
C GLN A 97 -5.23 -4.89 -30.95
N TYR A 98 -4.64 -3.69 -31.10
CA TYR A 98 -4.55 -2.72 -30.01
C TYR A 98 -5.91 -2.14 -29.63
N ILE A 99 -6.76 -1.77 -30.60
CA ILE A 99 -8.10 -1.24 -30.32
C ILE A 99 -8.92 -2.27 -29.54
N LEU A 100 -8.96 -3.52 -30.03
CA LEU A 100 -9.69 -4.59 -29.35
C LEU A 100 -9.13 -4.82 -27.94
N PHE A 101 -7.82 -4.83 -27.78
CA PHE A 101 -7.20 -4.99 -26.48
C PHE A 101 -7.54 -3.85 -25.51
N THR A 102 -7.46 -2.60 -25.98
CA THR A 102 -7.87 -1.41 -25.21
C THR A 102 -9.30 -1.56 -24.74
N PHE A 103 -10.18 -2.01 -25.62
CA PHE A 103 -11.58 -2.21 -25.31
C PHE A 103 -11.77 -3.30 -24.25
N ILE A 104 -11.18 -4.48 -24.43
CA ILE A 104 -11.23 -5.59 -23.47
C ILE A 104 -10.65 -5.18 -22.10
N TYR A 105 -9.51 -4.50 -22.09
CA TYR A 105 -8.86 -4.04 -20.86
C TYR A 105 -9.67 -2.95 -20.14
N THR A 106 -10.31 -2.04 -20.88
CA THR A 106 -11.20 -1.04 -20.31
C THR A 106 -12.42 -1.68 -19.67
N ILE A 107 -13.02 -2.67 -20.33
CA ILE A 107 -14.14 -3.44 -19.78
C ILE A 107 -13.70 -4.17 -18.51
N PHE A 108 -12.57 -4.88 -18.57
CA PHE A 108 -11.99 -5.57 -17.42
C PHE A 108 -11.79 -4.61 -16.23
N LEU A 109 -11.08 -3.50 -16.44
CA LEU A 109 -10.80 -2.52 -15.39
C LEU A 109 -12.09 -1.93 -14.80
N THR A 110 -13.08 -1.62 -15.64
CA THR A 110 -14.38 -1.09 -15.21
C THR A 110 -15.12 -2.13 -14.36
N ALA A 111 -15.18 -3.38 -14.82
CA ALA A 111 -15.79 -4.48 -14.08
C ALA A 111 -15.09 -4.71 -12.73
N SER A 112 -13.75 -4.75 -12.70
CA SER A 112 -12.99 -4.89 -11.46
C SER A 112 -13.25 -3.74 -10.48
N ILE A 113 -13.32 -2.49 -10.95
CA ILE A 113 -13.65 -1.34 -10.08
C ILE A 113 -15.06 -1.47 -9.49
N LEU A 114 -16.05 -1.85 -10.31
CA LEU A 114 -17.42 -2.04 -9.83
C LEU A 114 -17.50 -3.16 -8.79
N LEU A 115 -16.84 -4.29 -9.03
CA LEU A 115 -16.79 -5.41 -8.10
C LEU A 115 -16.05 -5.04 -6.81
N LEU A 116 -14.90 -4.36 -6.90
CA LEU A 116 -14.16 -3.86 -5.74
C LEU A 116 -15.01 -2.92 -4.90
N LEU A 117 -15.72 -1.97 -5.51
CA LEU A 117 -16.66 -1.09 -4.81
C LEU A 117 -17.79 -1.87 -4.15
N GLY A 118 -18.24 -2.97 -4.76
CA GLY A 118 -19.25 -3.88 -4.23
C GLY A 118 -18.91 -4.54 -2.91
N VAL A 119 -17.65 -4.95 -2.75
CA VAL A 119 -17.15 -5.60 -1.52
C VAL A 119 -16.67 -4.54 -0.51
N SER A 120 -16.55 -3.30 -0.94
CA SER A 120 -16.06 -2.20 -0.12
C SER A 120 -17.12 -1.71 0.87
N PRO A 121 -16.73 -1.22 2.08
CA PRO A 121 -17.64 -0.47 2.94
C PRO A 121 -18.31 0.70 2.22
N ALA A 122 -17.66 1.20 1.15
CA ALA A 122 -18.22 2.28 0.37
C ALA A 122 -19.57 1.98 -0.29
N ILE A 123 -19.92 0.70 -0.45
CA ILE A 123 -21.17 0.28 -1.10
C ILE A 123 -22.43 0.77 -0.37
N SER A 124 -22.35 1.02 0.94
CA SER A 124 -23.48 1.47 1.76
C SER A 124 -24.04 2.83 1.35
N GLU A 125 -23.19 3.71 0.82
CA GLU A 125 -23.60 5.04 0.34
C GLU A 125 -23.87 5.07 -1.17
N LEU A 126 -23.54 3.99 -1.88
CA LEU A 126 -23.71 3.87 -3.33
C LEU A 126 -24.93 3.01 -3.66
N VAL A 127 -26.13 3.48 -3.26
CA VAL A 127 -27.40 2.74 -3.36
C VAL A 127 -27.66 2.19 -4.77
N THR A 128 -27.44 3.01 -5.80
CA THR A 128 -27.64 2.62 -7.20
C THR A 128 -26.63 1.55 -7.65
N LEU A 129 -25.39 1.62 -7.17
CA LEU A 129 -24.35 0.63 -7.50
C LEU A 129 -24.62 -0.70 -6.80
N ARG A 130 -25.04 -0.65 -5.53
CA ARG A 130 -25.48 -1.82 -4.77
C ARG A 130 -26.60 -2.54 -5.51
N SER A 131 -27.63 -1.82 -5.93
CA SER A 131 -28.74 -2.36 -6.72
C SER A 131 -28.28 -2.97 -8.04
N LEU A 132 -27.32 -2.34 -8.74
CA LEU A 132 -26.72 -2.91 -9.96
C LEU A 132 -26.00 -4.24 -9.68
N LEU A 133 -25.18 -4.31 -8.64
CA LEU A 133 -24.40 -5.50 -8.29
C LEU A 133 -25.27 -6.64 -7.76
N GLU A 134 -26.29 -6.34 -6.95
CA GLU A 134 -27.27 -7.34 -6.51
C GLU A 134 -28.05 -7.94 -7.71
N ARG A 135 -28.28 -7.14 -8.76
CA ARG A 135 -29.10 -7.53 -9.92
C ARG A 135 -28.30 -8.11 -11.09
N ALA A 136 -27.04 -7.72 -11.24
CA ALA A 136 -26.19 -8.06 -12.39
C ALA A 136 -24.74 -8.43 -12.03
N GLY A 137 -24.40 -8.56 -10.74
CA GLY A 137 -23.04 -8.85 -10.27
C GLY A 137 -22.46 -10.12 -10.87
N TRP A 138 -23.23 -11.20 -10.95
CA TRP A 138 -22.81 -12.45 -11.59
C TRP A 138 -22.47 -12.27 -13.08
N ALA A 139 -23.21 -11.42 -13.79
CA ALA A 139 -22.89 -11.10 -15.19
C ALA A 139 -21.60 -10.27 -15.29
N ILE A 140 -21.36 -9.37 -14.33
CA ILE A 140 -20.12 -8.55 -14.28
C ILE A 140 -18.90 -9.45 -13.98
N VAL A 141 -19.01 -10.39 -13.04
CA VAL A 141 -17.97 -11.39 -12.76
C VAL A 141 -17.68 -12.22 -14.00
N TRP A 142 -18.73 -12.67 -14.71
CA TRP A 142 -18.54 -13.41 -15.95
C TRP A 142 -17.85 -12.59 -17.04
N ILE A 143 -18.20 -11.31 -17.20
CA ILE A 143 -17.51 -10.40 -18.12
C ILE A 143 -16.02 -10.29 -17.75
N GLU A 144 -15.69 -10.19 -16.46
CA GLU A 144 -14.30 -10.13 -15.98
C GLU A 144 -13.51 -11.41 -16.34
N LEU A 145 -14.11 -12.58 -16.11
CA LEU A 145 -13.52 -13.87 -16.49
C LEU A 145 -13.34 -14.01 -18.01
N VAL A 146 -14.34 -13.62 -18.80
CA VAL A 146 -14.27 -13.61 -20.27
C VAL A 146 -13.12 -12.73 -20.74
N CYS A 147 -12.95 -11.52 -20.17
CA CYS A 147 -11.83 -10.65 -20.52
C CYS A 147 -10.47 -11.29 -20.24
N LEU A 148 -10.30 -11.94 -19.07
CA LEU A 148 -9.05 -12.64 -18.70
C LEU A 148 -8.77 -13.81 -19.65
N GLN A 149 -9.78 -14.62 -19.95
CA GLN A 149 -9.63 -15.79 -20.80
C GLN A 149 -9.38 -15.40 -22.26
N LEU A 150 -10.05 -14.35 -22.77
CA LEU A 150 -9.75 -13.77 -24.09
C LEU A 150 -8.31 -13.26 -24.16
N TRP A 151 -7.81 -12.65 -23.07
CA TRP A 151 -6.42 -12.22 -23.00
C TRP A 151 -5.46 -13.42 -23.09
N VAL A 152 -5.72 -14.51 -22.34
CA VAL A 152 -4.91 -15.74 -22.43
C VAL A 152 -4.93 -16.32 -23.86
N ILE A 153 -6.10 -16.39 -24.50
CA ILE A 153 -6.21 -16.86 -25.90
C ILE A 153 -5.38 -15.99 -26.85
N ALA A 154 -5.42 -14.66 -26.69
CA ALA A 154 -4.64 -13.73 -27.49
C ALA A 154 -3.11 -13.91 -27.26
N SER A 155 -2.68 -14.07 -26.00
CA SER A 155 -1.29 -14.33 -25.62
C SER A 155 -0.75 -15.65 -26.18
N LEU A 156 -1.59 -16.68 -26.30
CA LEU A 156 -1.21 -17.97 -26.87
C LEU A 156 -0.95 -17.90 -28.38
N HIS A 157 -1.76 -17.16 -29.13
CA HIS A 157 -1.69 -17.12 -30.60
C HIS A 157 -0.78 -16.02 -31.16
N LYS A 158 -0.60 -14.93 -30.42
CA LYS A 158 0.19 -13.76 -30.84
C LYS A 158 1.07 -13.27 -29.67
N PRO A 159 2.03 -14.08 -29.20
CA PRO A 159 2.88 -13.71 -28.07
C PRO A 159 3.67 -12.42 -28.32
N ASP A 160 4.03 -12.11 -29.56
CA ASP A 160 4.78 -10.89 -29.90
C ASP A 160 4.02 -9.59 -29.57
N VAL A 161 2.69 -9.66 -29.49
CA VAL A 161 1.82 -8.52 -29.18
C VAL A 161 1.23 -8.62 -27.77
N PHE A 162 0.93 -9.83 -27.32
CA PHE A 162 0.15 -10.07 -26.09
C PHE A 162 0.93 -10.76 -24.96
N ASN A 163 2.25 -10.97 -25.09
CA ASN A 163 3.08 -11.46 -23.98
C ASN A 163 3.30 -10.34 -22.94
N LEU A 164 3.08 -10.65 -21.66
CA LEU A 164 3.33 -9.78 -20.50
C LEU A 164 4.69 -9.08 -20.53
N ASN A 165 5.76 -9.74 -21.01
CA ASN A 165 7.08 -9.10 -21.07
C ASN A 165 7.19 -8.03 -22.17
N THR A 166 6.60 -8.27 -23.34
CA THR A 166 6.54 -7.31 -24.45
C THR A 166 5.55 -6.18 -24.16
N PHE A 167 4.49 -6.52 -23.42
CA PHE A 167 3.44 -5.64 -22.93
C PHE A 167 4.02 -4.48 -22.13
N PHE A 168 4.78 -4.75 -21.06
CA PHE A 168 5.42 -3.71 -20.23
C PHE A 168 6.48 -2.85 -20.95
N HIS A 169 6.85 -3.19 -22.19
CA HIS A 169 7.85 -2.46 -23.00
C HIS A 169 7.25 -1.66 -24.17
N SER A 170 5.96 -1.80 -24.48
CA SER A 170 5.35 -1.17 -25.66
C SER A 170 4.81 0.24 -25.38
N LYS A 171 5.12 1.22 -26.27
CA LYS A 171 4.48 2.56 -26.32
C LYS A 171 2.99 2.52 -26.15
N TYR A 172 2.38 1.55 -26.84
CA TYR A 172 0.95 1.47 -26.98
C TYR A 172 0.31 1.00 -25.68
N LEU A 173 1.01 0.24 -24.83
CA LEU A 173 0.47 -0.16 -23.54
C LEU A 173 0.25 1.03 -22.60
N ALA A 174 1.24 1.93 -22.50
CA ALA A 174 1.09 3.11 -21.67
C ALA A 174 -0.16 3.88 -22.10
N ILE A 175 -0.34 4.09 -23.41
CA ILE A 175 -1.53 4.74 -23.96
C ILE A 175 -2.80 3.96 -23.63
N ILE A 176 -2.80 2.63 -23.75
CA ILE A 176 -3.98 1.80 -23.48
C ILE A 176 -4.37 1.84 -22.02
N VAL A 177 -3.42 1.62 -21.10
CA VAL A 177 -3.67 1.68 -19.66
C VAL A 177 -4.17 3.07 -19.28
N ILE A 178 -3.56 4.11 -19.83
CA ILE A 178 -3.98 5.49 -19.61
C ILE A 178 -5.40 5.72 -20.14
N VAL A 179 -5.71 5.33 -21.38
CA VAL A 179 -7.04 5.52 -21.98
C VAL A 179 -8.09 4.73 -21.20
N SER A 180 -7.81 3.49 -20.83
CA SER A 180 -8.72 2.66 -20.04
C SER A 180 -8.96 3.24 -18.65
N ILE A 181 -7.91 3.74 -18.02
CA ILE A 181 -8.02 4.46 -16.75
C ILE A 181 -8.83 5.75 -16.94
N LEU A 182 -8.53 6.57 -17.95
CA LEU A 182 -9.22 7.83 -18.24
C LEU A 182 -10.72 7.61 -18.52
N VAL A 183 -11.05 6.62 -19.35
CA VAL A 183 -12.42 6.24 -19.68
C VAL A 183 -13.14 5.70 -18.46
N GLY A 184 -12.51 4.82 -17.68
CA GLY A 184 -13.06 4.30 -16.44
C GLY A 184 -13.30 5.43 -15.42
N THR A 185 -12.37 6.38 -15.32
CA THR A 185 -12.52 7.54 -14.44
C THR A 185 -13.60 8.51 -14.90
N ALA A 186 -13.71 8.78 -16.20
CA ALA A 186 -14.75 9.65 -16.75
C ALA A 186 -16.14 9.04 -16.58
N ALA A 187 -16.26 7.73 -16.76
CA ALA A 187 -17.50 7.00 -16.51
C ALA A 187 -17.90 7.05 -15.03
N ALA A 188 -16.93 6.90 -14.12
CA ALA A 188 -17.16 7.01 -12.68
C ALA A 188 -17.55 8.44 -12.27
N ASP A 189 -16.85 9.46 -12.77
CA ASP A 189 -17.14 10.88 -12.49
C ASP A 189 -18.52 11.31 -12.99
N TYR A 190 -18.90 10.88 -14.21
CA TYR A 190 -20.23 11.07 -14.75
C TYR A 190 -21.31 10.45 -13.85
N TYR A 191 -21.07 9.21 -13.40
CA TYR A 191 -21.97 8.51 -12.50
C TYR A 191 -22.11 9.22 -11.15
N LEU A 192 -21.02 9.66 -10.55
CA LEU A 192 -21.00 10.32 -9.25
C LEU A 192 -21.66 11.70 -9.29
N THR A 193 -21.40 12.47 -10.35
CA THR A 193 -22.04 13.77 -10.58
C THR A 193 -23.56 13.63 -10.70
N ASN A 194 -24.03 12.62 -11.45
CA ASN A 194 -25.45 12.36 -11.61
C ASN A 194 -26.13 11.77 -10.37
N THR A 195 -25.38 11.09 -9.50
CA THR A 195 -25.90 10.49 -8.26
C THR A 195 -25.72 11.39 -7.04
N ARG A 196 -25.16 12.61 -7.20
CA ARG A 196 -24.75 13.51 -6.12
C ARG A 196 -23.82 12.86 -5.10
N GLY A 197 -23.06 11.84 -5.52
CA GLY A 197 -22.06 11.18 -4.70
C GLY A 197 -20.83 12.08 -4.54
N VAL A 198 -20.42 12.33 -3.29
CA VAL A 198 -19.19 13.11 -2.98
C VAL A 198 -17.94 12.22 -2.98
N ARG A 199 -18.12 10.89 -3.00
CA ARG A 199 -17.04 9.89 -2.98
C ARG A 199 -16.27 9.84 -4.30
N LEU A 200 -14.96 9.58 -4.25
CA LEU A 200 -13.99 9.60 -5.36
C LEU A 200 -13.72 10.98 -6.00
N GLN A 201 -14.36 12.07 -5.52
CA GLN A 201 -13.98 13.42 -5.91
C GLN A 201 -12.50 13.69 -5.57
N GLY A 202 -11.75 14.24 -6.53
CA GLY A 202 -10.31 14.52 -6.37
C GLY A 202 -9.37 13.34 -6.64
N VAL A 203 -9.87 12.10 -6.79
CA VAL A 203 -9.04 10.97 -7.29
C VAL A 203 -8.71 11.16 -8.76
N PHE A 204 -9.67 11.68 -9.54
CA PHE A 204 -9.57 11.79 -11.00
C PHE A 204 -8.42 12.69 -11.48
N PRO A 205 -8.23 13.92 -10.95
CA PRO A 205 -7.10 14.77 -11.36
C PRO A 205 -5.74 14.11 -11.09
N VAL A 206 -5.62 13.34 -10.00
CA VAL A 206 -4.38 12.66 -9.64
C VAL A 206 -4.09 11.48 -10.55
N VAL A 207 -5.13 10.73 -10.93
CA VAL A 207 -5.03 9.62 -11.88
C VAL A 207 -4.65 10.13 -13.28
N ILE A 208 -5.23 11.25 -13.71
CA ILE A 208 -4.84 11.95 -14.94
C ILE A 208 -3.38 12.38 -14.87
N LEU A 209 -2.97 13.03 -13.78
CA LEU A 209 -1.58 13.47 -13.58
C LEU A 209 -0.60 12.29 -13.65
N ALA A 210 -0.91 11.16 -13.03
CA ALA A 210 -0.08 9.95 -13.08
C ALA A 210 0.07 9.40 -14.48
N SER A 211 -1.03 9.35 -15.21
CA SER A 211 -1.08 8.97 -16.60
C SER A 211 -0.19 9.87 -17.46
N LEU A 212 -0.30 11.19 -17.29
CA LEU A 212 0.50 12.17 -18.02
C LEU A 212 2.00 12.07 -17.69
N VAL A 213 2.37 11.88 -16.42
CA VAL A 213 3.78 11.70 -16.00
C VAL A 213 4.38 10.44 -16.63
N LEU A 214 3.67 9.31 -16.60
CA LEU A 214 4.13 8.06 -17.21
C LEU A 214 4.25 8.17 -18.74
N MET A 215 3.29 8.83 -19.39
CA MET A 215 3.33 9.08 -20.83
C MET A 215 4.48 10.02 -21.21
N GLY A 216 4.65 11.12 -20.47
CA GLY A 216 5.77 12.04 -20.64
C GLY A 216 7.11 11.33 -20.48
N TRP A 217 7.24 10.48 -19.46
CA TRP A 217 8.46 9.71 -19.26
C TRP A 217 8.74 8.73 -20.40
N TYR A 218 7.73 7.98 -20.84
CA TYR A 218 7.86 7.08 -21.98
C TYR A 218 8.29 7.81 -23.26
N THR A 219 7.64 8.94 -23.59
CA THR A 219 7.95 9.71 -24.80
C THR A 219 9.36 10.30 -24.78
N LEU A 220 9.80 10.78 -23.61
CA LEU A 220 11.18 11.21 -23.40
C LEU A 220 12.18 10.05 -23.58
N HIS A 221 11.84 8.85 -23.09
CA HIS A 221 12.69 7.68 -23.27
C HIS A 221 12.82 7.27 -24.75
N GLU A 222 11.74 7.31 -25.53
CA GLU A 222 11.81 6.95 -26.96
C GLU A 222 12.60 7.97 -27.78
N LYS A 223 12.44 9.27 -27.51
CA LYS A 223 13.01 10.34 -28.34
C LYS A 223 14.37 10.88 -27.88
N LYS A 224 14.66 10.77 -26.58
CA LYS A 224 15.74 11.52 -25.92
C LYS A 224 16.63 10.66 -25.02
N ARG A 225 16.55 9.32 -25.08
CA ARG A 225 17.36 8.43 -24.23
C ARG A 225 18.88 8.62 -24.36
N ASP A 226 19.34 9.02 -25.53
CA ASP A 226 20.77 9.15 -25.85
C ASP A 226 21.34 10.52 -25.43
N GLU A 227 20.49 11.42 -24.91
CA GLU A 227 20.90 12.73 -24.42
C GLU A 227 21.56 12.65 -23.03
N VAL A 228 22.57 13.49 -22.79
CA VAL A 228 23.37 13.48 -21.56
C VAL A 228 22.53 13.75 -20.29
N TRP A 229 21.48 14.56 -20.39
CA TRP A 229 20.60 14.92 -19.27
C TRP A 229 19.52 13.87 -18.97
N PHE A 230 19.24 12.96 -19.92
CA PHE A 230 18.11 12.03 -19.82
C PHE A 230 18.21 11.07 -18.63
N PRO A 231 19.39 10.50 -18.26
CA PRO A 231 19.48 9.63 -17.08
C PRO A 231 19.05 10.32 -15.79
N ALA A 232 19.37 11.61 -15.62
CA ALA A 232 18.97 12.39 -14.46
C ALA A 232 17.45 12.65 -14.46
N ALA A 233 16.89 13.07 -15.60
CA ALA A 233 15.44 13.27 -15.74
C ALA A 233 14.66 11.97 -15.54
N SER A 234 15.10 10.87 -16.14
CA SER A 234 14.51 9.53 -15.99
C SER A 234 14.52 9.06 -14.54
N ARG A 235 15.58 9.38 -13.79
CA ARG A 235 15.62 9.12 -12.34
C ARG A 235 14.57 9.92 -11.57
N TRP A 236 14.42 11.22 -11.83
CA TRP A 236 13.39 12.03 -11.19
C TRP A 236 11.97 11.57 -11.54
N LEU A 237 11.73 11.21 -12.80
CA LEU A 237 10.45 10.67 -13.26
C LEU A 237 10.14 9.31 -12.62
N LEU A 238 11.14 8.46 -12.39
CA LEU A 238 10.97 7.22 -11.62
C LEU A 238 10.53 7.52 -10.18
N LEU A 239 11.20 8.44 -9.50
CA LEU A 239 10.85 8.81 -8.12
C LEU A 239 9.44 9.41 -8.03
N ALA A 240 9.11 10.31 -8.96
CA ALA A 240 7.77 10.87 -9.08
C ALA A 240 6.71 9.79 -9.32
N SER A 241 7.01 8.82 -10.20
CA SER A 241 6.11 7.70 -10.48
C SER A 241 5.89 6.81 -9.26
N ILE A 242 6.95 6.48 -8.51
CA ILE A 242 6.84 5.71 -7.25
C ILE A 242 5.94 6.44 -6.26
N GLY A 243 6.19 7.73 -6.03
CA GLY A 243 5.40 8.54 -5.10
C GLY A 243 3.94 8.65 -5.54
N LEU A 244 3.71 8.92 -6.82
CA LEU A 244 2.37 9.15 -7.37
C LEU A 244 1.53 7.87 -7.43
N VAL A 245 2.11 6.73 -7.83
CA VAL A 245 1.43 5.43 -7.77
C VAL A 245 1.09 5.06 -6.32
N THR A 246 2.02 5.28 -5.39
CA THR A 246 1.78 5.01 -3.96
C THR A 246 0.67 5.89 -3.40
N PHE A 247 0.73 7.20 -3.69
CA PHE A 247 -0.30 8.16 -3.32
C PHE A 247 -1.67 7.73 -3.84
N LEU A 248 -1.75 7.35 -5.12
CA LEU A 248 -2.99 6.88 -5.75
C LEU A 248 -3.53 5.63 -5.08
N VAL A 249 -2.68 4.64 -4.80
CA VAL A 249 -3.12 3.41 -4.13
C VAL A 249 -3.69 3.73 -2.75
N TYR A 250 -3.02 4.57 -1.96
CA TYR A 250 -3.52 4.95 -0.63
C TYR A 250 -4.78 5.81 -0.67
N GLN A 251 -4.86 6.77 -1.60
CA GLN A 251 -6.05 7.61 -1.80
C GLN A 251 -7.24 6.77 -2.25
N ILE A 252 -7.08 5.90 -3.23
CA ILE A 252 -8.13 5.00 -3.69
C ILE A 252 -8.55 4.07 -2.55
N THR A 253 -7.59 3.52 -1.79
CA THR A 253 -7.91 2.66 -0.63
C THR A 253 -8.75 3.42 0.40
N GLY A 254 -8.33 4.62 0.80
CA GLY A 254 -9.09 5.47 1.74
C GLY A 254 -10.51 5.76 1.25
N GLN A 255 -10.67 6.08 -0.03
CA GLN A 255 -11.99 6.29 -0.66
C GLN A 255 -12.84 5.02 -0.65
N LEU A 256 -12.26 3.86 -1.00
CA LEU A 256 -12.93 2.57 -0.98
C LEU A 256 -13.45 2.25 0.44
N VAL A 257 -12.68 2.50 1.48
CA VAL A 257 -13.09 2.19 2.86
C VAL A 257 -13.88 3.31 3.55
N GLY A 258 -14.22 4.40 2.83
CA GLY A 258 -14.91 5.56 3.41
C GLY A 258 -14.07 6.37 4.40
N ARG A 259 -12.75 6.24 4.35
CA ARG A 259 -11.80 6.95 5.21
C ARG A 259 -11.16 8.11 4.46
N VAL A 260 -11.87 9.24 4.40
CA VAL A 260 -11.47 10.43 3.62
C VAL A 260 -11.43 11.72 4.44
N ASP A 261 -12.20 11.78 5.51
CA ASP A 261 -12.29 12.94 6.38
C ASP A 261 -11.35 12.84 7.59
N THR A 262 -10.96 13.99 8.13
CA THR A 262 -10.20 14.09 9.38
C THR A 262 -10.97 13.41 10.52
N PRO A 263 -10.44 12.33 11.13
CA PRO A 263 -11.13 11.63 12.20
C PRO A 263 -11.05 12.39 13.52
N ASP A 264 -12.01 12.15 14.42
CA ASP A 264 -12.10 12.85 15.71
C ASP A 264 -10.83 12.71 16.58
N LYS A 265 -10.14 11.57 16.47
CA LYS A 265 -8.90 11.24 17.21
C LYS A 265 -7.62 11.73 16.49
N ALA A 266 -7.72 12.69 15.58
CA ALA A 266 -6.57 13.20 14.84
C ALA A 266 -5.70 14.16 15.65
N TYR A 267 -6.32 15.06 16.42
CA TYR A 267 -5.79 16.12 17.31
C TYR A 267 -4.66 17.04 16.81
N TRP A 268 -3.77 16.62 15.90
CA TRP A 268 -2.58 17.38 15.49
C TRP A 268 -2.88 18.70 14.81
N HIS A 269 -3.92 18.75 13.98
CA HIS A 269 -4.39 19.97 13.34
C HIS A 269 -4.90 21.00 14.36
N VAL A 270 -5.64 20.56 15.37
CA VAL A 270 -6.14 21.43 16.46
C VAL A 270 -5.02 21.83 17.42
N LEU A 271 -4.07 20.94 17.72
CA LEU A 271 -2.91 21.28 18.55
C LEU A 271 -1.97 22.27 17.85
N ALA A 272 -1.81 22.15 16.52
CA ALA A 272 -1.04 23.11 15.74
C ALA A 272 -1.67 24.52 15.81
N ASP A 273 -2.99 24.61 15.67
CA ASP A 273 -3.73 25.87 15.87
C ASP A 273 -3.59 26.40 17.29
N ALA A 274 -3.65 25.53 18.31
CA ALA A 274 -3.41 25.93 19.69
C ALA A 274 -2.01 26.56 19.86
N PHE A 275 -0.96 25.96 19.29
CA PHE A 275 0.40 26.52 19.32
C PHE A 275 0.49 27.89 18.62
N VAL A 276 -0.15 28.06 17.46
CA VAL A 276 -0.22 29.35 16.76
C VAL A 276 -0.84 30.43 17.64
N ASN A 277 -1.82 30.05 18.46
CA ASN A 277 -2.50 30.93 19.42
C ASN A 277 -1.84 30.98 20.81
N GLY A 278 -0.60 30.50 20.97
CA GLY A 278 0.15 30.58 22.23
C GLY A 278 -0.34 29.63 23.34
N ARG A 279 -1.11 28.60 23.01
CA ARG A 279 -1.66 27.60 23.95
C ARG A 279 -0.97 26.25 23.75
N LEU A 280 -0.75 25.50 24.83
CA LEU A 280 -0.19 24.13 24.79
C LEU A 280 -1.24 23.02 24.97
N TYR A 281 -2.51 23.39 25.02
CA TYR A 281 -3.65 22.51 25.33
C TYR A 281 -4.77 22.73 24.32
N ILE A 282 -5.70 21.77 24.25
CA ILE A 282 -6.91 21.84 23.44
C ILE A 282 -8.08 22.21 24.35
N GLU A 283 -8.84 23.26 24.01
CA GLU A 283 -9.97 23.72 24.82
C GLU A 283 -11.20 22.81 24.71
N SER A 284 -11.60 22.49 23.49
CA SER A 284 -12.84 21.76 23.21
C SER A 284 -12.59 20.59 22.25
N PRO A 285 -11.88 19.54 22.67
CA PRO A 285 -11.63 18.39 21.80
C PRO A 285 -12.93 17.65 21.51
N LYS A 286 -13.13 17.18 20.27
CA LYS A 286 -14.32 16.40 19.88
C LYS A 286 -14.47 15.09 20.67
N THR A 287 -13.37 14.56 21.18
CA THR A 287 -13.32 13.36 22.01
C THR A 287 -12.15 13.49 22.99
N PHE A 288 -12.27 12.86 24.16
CA PHE A 288 -11.25 12.89 25.21
C PHE A 288 -10.32 11.67 25.18
N HIS A 289 -10.51 10.77 24.22
CA HIS A 289 -9.81 9.49 24.18
C HIS A 289 -8.31 9.67 23.95
N ASP A 290 -7.49 9.08 24.82
CA ASP A 290 -6.04 9.21 24.89
C ASP A 290 -5.55 10.66 25.06
N LEU A 291 -6.39 11.56 25.56
CA LEU A 291 -5.96 12.87 26.05
C LEU A 291 -5.66 12.82 27.54
N THR A 292 -4.79 13.71 27.97
CA THR A 292 -4.36 13.84 29.36
C THR A 292 -5.05 15.06 29.97
N LEU A 293 -5.83 14.85 31.03
CA LEU A 293 -6.40 15.95 31.81
C LEU A 293 -5.38 16.40 32.85
N TYR A 294 -5.02 17.69 32.83
CA TYR A 294 -4.16 18.29 33.84
C TYR A 294 -4.61 19.72 34.12
N GLN A 295 -4.84 20.05 35.40
CA GLN A 295 -5.32 21.36 35.86
C GLN A 295 -6.52 21.91 35.04
N GLY A 296 -7.49 21.03 34.74
CA GLY A 296 -8.70 21.40 33.98
C GLY A 296 -8.50 21.60 32.47
N LYS A 297 -7.32 21.28 31.93
CA LYS A 297 -6.98 21.43 30.50
C LYS A 297 -6.63 20.09 29.86
N TRP A 298 -6.98 19.92 28.59
CA TRP A 298 -6.72 18.69 27.83
C TRP A 298 -5.44 18.81 27.01
N TYR A 299 -4.50 17.90 27.26
CA TYR A 299 -3.21 17.84 26.57
C TYR A 299 -3.12 16.59 25.71
N VAL A 300 -2.48 16.71 24.55
CA VAL A 300 -2.07 15.55 23.75
C VAL A 300 -0.78 14.99 24.38
N PRO A 301 -0.75 13.75 24.90
CA PRO A 301 0.42 13.21 25.59
C PRO A 301 1.62 12.98 24.64
N ASN A 302 1.33 12.68 23.37
CA ASN A 302 2.33 12.35 22.37
C ASN A 302 3.32 13.53 22.11
N PRO A 303 4.58 13.21 21.74
CA PRO A 303 5.57 14.22 21.36
C PRO A 303 5.08 15.16 20.24
N PRO A 304 5.46 16.46 20.28
CA PRO A 304 4.74 17.51 19.57
C PRO A 304 5.12 17.71 18.10
N LEU A 305 6.07 16.94 17.53
CA LEU A 305 6.57 17.24 16.18
C LEU A 305 5.47 17.35 15.11
N PRO A 306 4.46 16.46 15.04
CA PRO A 306 3.42 16.59 14.03
C PRO A 306 2.69 17.94 14.11
N ALA A 307 2.40 18.44 15.31
CA ALA A 307 1.79 19.76 15.49
C ALA A 307 2.74 20.89 15.10
N LEU A 308 4.03 20.80 15.47
CA LEU A 308 5.04 21.81 15.11
C LEU A 308 5.17 21.98 13.58
N ILE A 309 5.17 20.86 12.84
CA ILE A 309 5.23 20.88 11.36
C ILE A 309 3.94 21.45 10.77
N LEU A 310 2.80 21.24 11.45
CA LEU A 310 1.50 21.72 10.99
C LEU A 310 1.23 23.20 11.32
N MET A 311 2.01 23.83 12.21
CA MET A 311 1.82 25.23 12.61
C MET A 311 1.72 26.22 11.43
N PRO A 312 2.62 26.20 10.42
CA PRO A 312 2.52 27.13 9.30
C PRO A 312 1.23 26.97 8.50
N PHE A 313 0.75 25.73 8.36
CA PHE A 313 -0.48 25.43 7.63
C PHE A 313 -1.72 25.83 8.45
N ALA A 314 -1.69 25.61 9.76
CA ALA A 314 -2.75 26.04 10.66
C ALA A 314 -2.85 27.57 10.72
N ALA A 315 -1.72 28.29 10.67
CA ALA A 315 -1.71 29.76 10.62
C ALA A 315 -2.34 30.33 9.33
N ILE A 316 -2.25 29.62 8.21
CA ILE A 316 -2.77 30.07 6.91
C ILE A 316 -4.22 29.62 6.68
N TRP A 317 -4.56 28.38 7.04
CA TRP A 317 -5.85 27.75 6.70
C TRP A 317 -6.73 27.42 7.92
N GLY A 318 -6.25 27.65 9.14
CA GLY A 318 -6.88 27.17 10.37
C GLY A 318 -6.77 25.65 10.52
N ALA A 319 -7.19 25.13 11.67
CA ALA A 319 -7.24 23.69 11.92
C ALA A 319 -8.19 22.94 10.95
N GLU A 320 -9.33 23.55 10.61
CA GLU A 320 -10.37 22.95 9.76
C GLU A 320 -9.92 22.78 8.29
N GLY A 321 -9.01 23.65 7.81
CA GLY A 321 -8.43 23.54 6.48
C GLY A 321 -7.44 22.38 6.31
N ILE A 322 -7.06 21.69 7.39
CA ILE A 322 -6.09 20.59 7.37
C ILE A 322 -6.82 19.24 7.37
N ASN A 323 -6.80 18.56 6.23
CA ASN A 323 -7.22 17.17 6.13
C ASN A 323 -6.10 16.22 6.58
N THR A 324 -6.25 15.56 7.74
CA THR A 324 -5.19 14.71 8.30
C THR A 324 -5.06 13.35 7.62
N VAL A 325 -6.10 12.88 6.93
CA VAL A 325 -6.05 11.69 6.07
C VAL A 325 -5.20 12.00 4.82
N LEU A 326 -5.47 13.11 4.13
CA LEU A 326 -4.68 13.54 2.98
C LEU A 326 -3.21 13.79 3.35
N LEU A 327 -2.96 14.39 4.51
CA LEU A 327 -1.62 14.50 5.08
C LEU A 327 -0.96 13.11 5.24
N SER A 328 -1.67 12.16 5.82
CA SER A 328 -1.17 10.78 6.01
C SER A 328 -0.80 10.13 4.69
N ILE A 329 -1.64 10.31 3.65
CA ILE A 329 -1.44 9.73 2.32
C ILE A 329 -0.20 10.32 1.67
N THR A 330 -0.05 11.64 1.78
CA THR A 330 1.10 12.39 1.28
C THR A 330 2.39 11.94 1.97
N LEU A 331 2.39 11.85 3.30
CA LEU A 331 3.53 11.34 4.07
C LEU A 331 3.88 9.91 3.69
N GLY A 332 2.88 9.04 3.53
CA GLY A 332 3.08 7.66 3.10
C GLY A 332 3.72 7.54 1.72
N ALA A 333 3.32 8.38 0.77
CA ALA A 333 3.93 8.45 -0.56
C ALA A 333 5.40 8.92 -0.48
N ILE A 334 5.69 9.96 0.32
CA ILE A 334 7.06 10.47 0.53
C ILE A 334 7.94 9.40 1.19
N ASN A 335 7.44 8.73 2.23
CA ASN A 335 8.14 7.63 2.92
C ASN A 335 8.55 6.53 1.93
N THR A 336 7.67 6.19 1.00
CA THR A 336 7.92 5.15 -0.01
C THR A 336 9.02 5.57 -0.99
N VAL A 337 9.04 6.84 -1.41
CA VAL A 337 10.14 7.40 -2.23
C VAL A 337 11.46 7.40 -1.47
N LEU A 338 11.46 7.77 -0.18
CA LEU A 338 12.65 7.74 0.66
C LEU A 338 13.20 6.32 0.81
N VAL A 339 12.35 5.32 1.02
CA VAL A 339 12.75 3.90 1.08
C VAL A 339 13.42 3.47 -0.22
N TYR A 340 12.85 3.81 -1.38
CA TYR A 340 13.50 3.52 -2.66
C TYR A 340 14.86 4.21 -2.79
N LEU A 341 14.97 5.49 -2.37
CA LEU A 341 16.22 6.25 -2.39
C LEU A 341 17.30 5.65 -1.48
N ILE A 342 16.91 5.13 -0.30
CA ILE A 342 17.81 4.43 0.62
C ILE A 342 18.33 3.15 -0.04
N LEU A 343 17.44 2.33 -0.59
CA LEU A 343 17.80 1.09 -1.28
C LEU A 343 18.71 1.37 -2.48
N GLU A 344 18.35 2.32 -3.34
CA GLU A 344 19.16 2.75 -4.49
C GLU A 344 20.53 3.25 -4.05
N SER A 345 20.60 4.11 -3.02
CA SER A 345 21.86 4.65 -2.52
C SER A 345 22.75 3.55 -1.92
N ALA A 346 22.18 2.62 -1.15
CA ALA A 346 22.89 1.50 -0.59
C ALA A 346 23.41 0.53 -1.68
N SER A 347 22.63 0.27 -2.74
CA SER A 347 23.07 -0.53 -3.89
C SER A 347 24.23 0.13 -4.62
N ASN A 348 24.12 1.44 -4.90
CA ASN A 348 25.19 2.21 -5.57
C ASN A 348 26.47 2.25 -4.75
N LEU A 349 26.35 2.31 -3.42
CA LEU A 349 27.46 2.21 -2.47
C LEU A 349 27.96 0.78 -2.25
N LYS A 350 27.45 -0.22 -2.99
CA LYS A 350 27.75 -1.65 -2.87
C LYS A 350 27.64 -2.15 -1.41
N MET A 351 26.76 -1.54 -0.61
CA MET A 351 26.42 -2.00 0.74
C MET A 351 25.52 -3.23 0.66
N ILE A 352 24.59 -3.22 -0.30
CA ILE A 352 23.69 -4.31 -0.61
C ILE A 352 23.92 -4.76 -2.06
N PRO A 353 23.86 -6.07 -2.36
CA PRO A 353 24.13 -6.62 -3.70
C PRO A 353 22.86 -6.66 -4.57
N THR A 354 22.04 -5.60 -4.57
CA THR A 354 20.74 -5.56 -5.26
C THR A 354 20.76 -4.65 -6.48
N GLY A 355 19.92 -4.96 -7.47
CA GLY A 355 19.65 -4.10 -8.63
C GLY A 355 18.32 -3.36 -8.53
N ARG A 356 18.04 -2.48 -9.51
CA ARG A 356 16.80 -1.65 -9.55
C ARG A 356 15.52 -2.46 -9.35
N SER A 357 15.39 -3.60 -10.02
CA SER A 357 14.18 -4.44 -9.91
C SER A 357 13.94 -4.94 -8.49
N ILE A 358 14.98 -5.40 -7.78
CA ILE A 358 14.87 -5.85 -6.38
C ILE A 358 14.50 -4.66 -5.49
N ASN A 359 15.13 -3.50 -5.70
CA ASN A 359 14.82 -2.29 -4.91
C ASN A 359 13.36 -1.85 -5.09
N LEU A 360 12.81 -1.95 -6.30
CA LEU A 360 11.39 -1.68 -6.57
C LEU A 360 10.47 -2.69 -5.86
N TRP A 361 10.81 -3.99 -5.92
CA TRP A 361 10.05 -5.02 -5.19
C TRP A 361 10.05 -4.77 -3.68
N LEU A 362 11.21 -4.44 -3.10
CA LEU A 362 11.33 -4.11 -1.68
C LEU A 362 10.58 -2.85 -1.29
N THR A 363 10.57 -1.86 -2.17
CA THR A 363 9.77 -0.63 -2.00
C THR A 363 8.27 -0.97 -2.00
N ALA A 364 7.82 -1.84 -2.91
CA ALA A 364 6.44 -2.30 -2.96
C ALA A 364 6.05 -3.14 -1.72
N VAL A 365 6.95 -4.01 -1.24
CA VAL A 365 6.76 -4.73 0.03
C VAL A 365 6.63 -3.76 1.19
N PHE A 366 7.49 -2.75 1.30
CA PHE A 366 7.39 -1.74 2.35
C PHE A 366 6.03 -1.03 2.30
N ALA A 367 5.65 -0.52 1.12
CA ALA A 367 4.45 0.27 0.94
C ALA A 367 3.17 -0.54 1.15
N LEU A 368 3.10 -1.75 0.58
CA LEU A 368 1.86 -2.53 0.47
C LEU A 368 1.88 -3.82 1.31
N GLY A 369 3.04 -4.39 1.58
CA GLY A 369 3.21 -5.63 2.36
C GLY A 369 3.51 -5.41 3.84
N THR A 370 3.30 -4.21 4.37
CA THR A 370 3.43 -3.90 5.80
C THR A 370 2.24 -3.05 6.28
N SER A 371 2.16 -2.81 7.59
CA SER A 371 1.19 -1.90 8.20
C SER A 371 1.25 -0.46 7.67
N HIS A 372 2.30 -0.11 6.92
CA HIS A 372 2.46 1.22 6.33
C HIS A 372 1.30 1.59 5.39
N TRP A 373 0.75 0.62 4.63
CA TRP A 373 -0.41 0.88 3.76
C TRP A 373 -1.58 1.42 4.57
N TRP A 374 -1.99 0.69 5.60
CA TRP A 374 -3.08 1.06 6.47
C TRP A 374 -2.81 2.39 7.20
N LEU A 375 -1.63 2.56 7.80
CA LEU A 375 -1.26 3.80 8.50
C LEU A 375 -1.38 5.03 7.60
N SER A 376 -1.08 4.88 6.31
CA SER A 376 -1.02 5.98 5.36
C SER A 376 -2.38 6.61 5.02
N PHE A 377 -3.52 6.05 5.43
CA PHE A 377 -4.83 6.69 5.20
C PHE A 377 -5.70 6.79 6.46
N MET A 378 -5.20 6.42 7.64
CA MET A 378 -6.03 6.42 8.85
C MET A 378 -6.26 7.79 9.49
N GLY A 379 -5.31 8.72 9.38
CA GLY A 379 -5.46 10.13 9.80
C GLY A 379 -5.51 10.41 11.31
N GLN A 380 -5.29 9.41 12.16
CA GLN A 380 -5.35 9.55 13.63
C GLN A 380 -3.99 9.86 14.25
N MET A 381 -3.99 10.40 15.48
CA MET A 381 -2.78 10.97 16.07
C MET A 381 -1.60 10.00 16.14
N TRP A 382 -1.82 8.78 16.64
CA TRP A 382 -0.75 7.80 16.84
C TRP A 382 -0.11 7.35 15.54
N TYR A 383 -0.90 7.32 14.47
CA TYR A 383 -0.50 6.85 13.15
C TYR A 383 0.26 7.94 12.40
N ILE A 384 -0.19 9.21 12.50
CA ILE A 384 0.53 10.35 11.95
C ILE A 384 1.90 10.52 12.62
N SER A 385 1.98 10.39 13.95
CA SER A 385 3.29 10.38 14.63
C SER A 385 4.20 9.30 14.08
N GLN A 386 3.66 8.11 13.81
CA GLN A 386 4.44 7.01 13.25
C GLN A 386 4.88 7.28 11.81
N LEU A 387 4.04 7.91 10.98
CA LEU A 387 4.42 8.31 9.61
C LEU A 387 5.55 9.34 9.61
N PHE A 388 5.51 10.35 10.49
CA PHE A 388 6.60 11.31 10.66
C PHE A 388 7.87 10.65 11.21
N THR A 389 7.74 9.73 12.16
CA THR A 389 8.87 8.92 12.62
C THR A 389 9.54 8.17 11.47
N VAL A 390 8.77 7.49 10.61
CA VAL A 390 9.31 6.80 9.42
C VAL A 390 9.98 7.80 8.47
N LEU A 391 9.37 8.96 8.22
CA LEU A 391 9.90 10.02 7.35
C LEU A 391 11.29 10.46 7.82
N PHE A 392 11.41 10.86 9.08
CA PHE A 392 12.63 11.42 9.62
C PHE A 392 13.70 10.36 9.91
N SER A 393 13.31 9.13 10.27
CA SER A 393 14.23 7.98 10.37
C SER A 393 14.79 7.61 9.00
N ALA A 394 13.96 7.55 7.95
CA ALA A 394 14.39 7.30 6.58
C ALA A 394 15.29 8.43 6.07
N LEU A 395 14.95 9.69 6.36
CA LEU A 395 15.77 10.84 6.01
C LEU A 395 17.15 10.76 6.70
N ALA A 396 17.22 10.46 8.00
CA ALA A 396 18.48 10.31 8.72
C ALA A 396 19.40 9.24 8.07
N VAL A 397 18.83 8.10 7.68
CA VAL A 397 19.55 7.03 6.97
C VAL A 397 20.04 7.51 5.61
N LEU A 398 19.18 8.18 4.83
CA LEU A 398 19.55 8.69 3.51
C LEU A 398 20.69 9.73 3.62
N LEU A 399 20.61 10.66 4.58
CA LEU A 399 21.65 11.65 4.83
C LEU A 399 22.98 10.99 5.22
N ALA A 400 22.96 9.94 6.05
CA ALA A 400 24.14 9.17 6.41
C ALA A 400 24.76 8.45 5.19
N LEU A 401 23.93 7.82 4.34
CA LEU A 401 24.38 7.20 3.09
C LEU A 401 25.01 8.20 2.11
N LYS A 402 24.48 9.45 2.08
CA LYS A 402 25.02 10.55 1.28
C LYS A 402 26.24 11.24 1.90
N LYS A 403 26.73 10.76 3.05
CA LYS A 403 27.86 11.35 3.79
C LYS A 403 27.66 12.83 4.12
N LEU A 404 26.41 13.22 4.36
CA LEU A 404 26.09 14.59 4.76
C LEU A 404 26.46 14.85 6.23
N SER A 405 26.38 16.11 6.63
CA SER A 405 26.83 16.57 7.95
C SER A 405 26.22 15.75 9.10
N PRO A 406 27.00 15.35 10.13
CA PRO A 406 26.48 14.67 11.32
C PRO A 406 25.38 15.46 12.02
N TRP A 407 25.42 16.79 11.92
CA TRP A 407 24.38 17.67 12.46
C TRP A 407 23.03 17.45 11.78
N LEU A 408 22.99 17.26 10.46
CA LEU A 408 21.75 17.00 9.72
C LEU A 408 21.22 15.58 9.97
N VAL A 409 22.13 14.60 10.06
CA VAL A 409 21.79 13.21 10.39
C VAL A 409 21.17 13.14 11.78
N GLY A 410 21.83 13.74 12.77
CA GLY A 410 21.35 13.78 14.14
C GLY A 410 20.09 14.63 14.33
N ALA A 411 19.96 15.76 13.65
CA ALA A 411 18.74 16.57 13.68
C ALA A 411 17.55 15.82 13.08
N SER A 412 17.74 15.08 11.99
CA SER A 412 16.70 14.22 11.42
C SER A 412 16.30 13.11 12.40
N LEU A 413 17.26 12.44 13.06
CA LEU A 413 16.93 11.48 14.10
C LEU A 413 16.23 12.15 15.31
N GLY A 414 16.65 13.36 15.69
CA GLY A 414 16.02 14.16 16.73
C GLY A 414 14.56 14.50 16.42
N PHE A 415 14.24 14.83 15.17
CA PHE A 415 12.85 14.99 14.73
C PHE A 415 12.07 13.66 14.83
N ALA A 416 12.66 12.53 14.42
CA ALA A 416 12.01 11.24 14.61
C ALA A 416 11.70 10.96 16.11
N VAL A 417 12.63 11.30 17.01
CA VAL A 417 12.47 11.23 18.48
C VAL A 417 11.36 12.17 18.99
N LEU A 418 11.25 13.38 18.44
CA LEU A 418 10.15 14.32 18.74
C LEU A 418 8.79 13.90 18.18
N SER A 419 8.71 12.79 17.44
CA SER A 419 7.44 12.12 17.11
C SER A 419 7.23 10.88 17.97
N ARG A 420 8.26 10.04 18.13
CA ARG A 420 8.24 8.80 18.92
C ARG A 420 9.61 8.57 19.56
N PRO A 421 9.76 8.64 20.89
CA PRO A 421 11.09 8.73 21.50
C PRO A 421 11.95 7.47 21.30
N ASN A 422 11.33 6.29 21.28
CA ASN A 422 11.99 4.99 21.18
C ASN A 422 12.91 4.82 19.95
N VAL A 423 12.73 5.64 18.91
CA VAL A 423 13.55 5.54 17.69
C VAL A 423 14.97 6.04 17.84
N PHE A 424 15.35 6.59 19.02
CA PHE A 424 16.76 6.85 19.34
C PHE A 424 17.64 5.60 19.14
N ALA A 425 17.05 4.40 19.26
CA ALA A 425 17.69 3.11 19.02
C ALA A 425 18.21 2.93 17.57
N LEU A 426 17.89 3.82 16.64
CA LEU A 426 18.47 3.85 15.28
C LEU A 426 19.89 4.42 15.22
N TRP A 427 20.35 5.13 16.26
CA TRP A 427 21.67 5.78 16.24
C TRP A 427 22.84 4.80 15.97
N PRO A 428 22.92 3.59 16.57
CA PRO A 428 23.99 2.64 16.27
C PRO A 428 24.04 2.23 14.79
N PHE A 429 22.89 2.15 14.13
CA PHE A 429 22.82 1.85 12.71
C PHE A 429 23.34 3.01 11.85
N LEU A 430 22.96 4.25 12.16
CA LEU A 430 23.49 5.45 11.48
C LEU A 430 25.01 5.57 11.65
N PHE A 431 25.50 5.34 12.87
CA PHE A 431 26.94 5.34 13.15
C PHE A 431 27.67 4.21 12.41
N GLY A 432 27.08 3.01 12.39
CA GLY A 432 27.59 1.85 11.65
C GLY A 432 27.70 2.10 10.13
N ILE A 433 26.73 2.80 9.53
CA ILE A 433 26.80 3.24 8.13
C ILE A 433 28.01 4.16 7.92
N THR A 434 28.18 5.18 8.76
CA THR A 434 29.31 6.13 8.64
C THR A 434 30.66 5.42 8.76
N LEU A 435 30.82 4.53 9.75
CA LEU A 435 32.04 3.75 9.94
C LEU A 435 32.33 2.84 8.73
N PHE A 436 31.30 2.17 8.20
CA PHE A 436 31.44 1.35 7.01
C PHE A 436 31.91 2.16 5.81
N LEU A 437 31.29 3.32 5.56
CA LEU A 437 31.66 4.19 4.44
C LEU A 437 33.08 4.75 4.58
N GLN A 438 33.50 5.10 5.80
CA GLN A 438 34.87 5.53 6.07
C GLN A 438 35.86 4.40 5.78
N GLN A 439 35.59 3.18 6.27
CA GLN A 439 36.46 2.01 6.09
C GLN A 439 36.71 1.67 4.61
N ARG A 440 35.71 1.89 3.75
CA ARG A 440 35.86 1.60 2.31
C ARG A 440 36.84 2.53 1.60
N GLU A 441 37.03 3.74 2.11
CA GLU A 441 37.94 4.72 1.51
C GLU A 441 39.33 4.62 2.13
N LYS A 442 39.40 4.54 3.47
CA LYS A 442 40.64 4.57 4.24
C LYS A 442 40.47 3.74 5.53
N PRO A 443 41.57 3.29 6.16
CA PRO A 443 41.52 2.75 7.52
C PRO A 443 40.78 3.70 8.45
N ILE A 444 39.96 3.14 9.36
CA ILE A 444 39.13 3.94 10.26
C ILE A 444 40.00 4.80 11.15
N ARG A 445 39.71 6.10 11.12
CA ARG A 445 40.27 7.08 12.06
C ARG A 445 39.22 7.33 13.14
N TRP A 446 39.48 6.86 14.35
CA TRP A 446 38.57 6.95 15.48
C TRP A 446 38.27 8.38 15.93
N LYS A 447 39.22 9.32 15.82
CA LYS A 447 39.00 10.73 16.18
C LYS A 447 37.87 11.38 15.35
N PRO A 448 37.92 11.39 14.00
CA PRO A 448 36.79 11.84 13.17
C PRO A 448 35.49 11.06 13.40
N ALA A 449 35.56 9.74 13.59
CA ALA A 449 34.38 8.93 13.85
C ALA A 449 33.70 9.31 15.16
N LEU A 450 34.46 9.47 16.25
CA LEU A 450 33.94 9.91 17.53
C LEU A 450 33.38 11.34 17.46
N SER A 451 34.06 12.24 16.73
CA SER A 451 33.56 13.59 16.49
C SER A 451 32.21 13.58 15.76
N TRP A 452 32.06 12.72 14.75
CA TRP A 452 30.79 12.51 14.06
C TRP A 452 29.72 11.98 15.02
N GLY A 453 30.08 11.01 15.87
CA GLY A 453 29.19 10.42 16.87
C GLY A 453 28.68 11.46 17.86
N ILE A 454 29.57 12.28 18.42
CA ILE A 454 29.21 13.36 19.36
C ILE A 454 28.31 14.40 18.68
N ARG A 455 28.67 14.90 17.49
CA ARG A 455 27.89 15.93 16.79
C ARG A 455 26.48 15.46 16.42
N SER A 456 26.34 14.20 16.00
CA SER A 456 25.01 13.63 15.73
C SER A 456 24.21 13.39 17.02
N ALA A 457 24.86 12.93 18.10
CA ALA A 457 24.19 12.74 19.39
C ALA A 457 23.73 14.06 20.00
N LEU A 458 24.50 15.15 19.90
CA LEU A 458 24.16 16.46 20.46
C LEU A 458 22.82 17.00 19.94
N THR A 459 22.51 16.79 18.66
CA THR A 459 21.24 17.25 18.08
C THR A 459 20.05 16.38 18.51
N VAL A 460 20.27 15.08 18.72
CA VAL A 460 19.28 14.21 19.35
C VAL A 460 19.04 14.62 20.81
N CYS A 461 20.10 14.90 21.56
CA CYS A 461 19.99 15.38 22.94
C CYS A 461 19.28 16.75 23.02
N ALA A 462 19.50 17.65 22.06
CA ALA A 462 18.79 18.92 21.99
C ALA A 462 17.27 18.71 21.76
N ALA A 463 16.91 17.77 20.89
CA ALA A 463 15.52 17.37 20.69
C ALA A 463 14.89 16.78 21.97
N VAL A 464 15.61 15.89 22.67
CA VAL A 464 15.17 15.36 23.98
C VAL A 464 15.01 16.49 24.99
N GLY A 465 15.96 17.43 25.07
CA GLY A 465 15.87 18.59 25.96
C GLY A 465 14.65 19.46 25.67
N GLY A 466 14.34 19.69 24.38
CA GLY A 466 13.12 20.39 23.97
C GLY A 466 11.85 19.65 24.38
N LEU A 467 11.83 18.32 24.30
CA LEU A 467 10.70 17.51 24.76
C LEU A 467 10.52 17.58 26.28
N LEU A 468 11.61 17.50 27.05
CA LEU A 468 11.57 17.64 28.52
C LEU A 468 11.09 19.04 28.93
N LEU A 469 11.55 20.08 28.24
CA LEU A 469 11.06 21.44 28.45
C LEU A 469 9.55 21.55 28.13
N TYR A 470 9.11 20.96 27.02
CA TYR A 470 7.70 20.91 26.66
C TYR A 470 6.85 20.18 27.71
N ASN A 471 7.36 19.10 28.31
CA ASN A 471 6.69 18.44 29.43
C ASN A 471 6.60 19.35 30.65
N TYR A 472 7.70 20.00 31.04
CA TYR A 472 7.71 20.93 32.17
C TYR A 472 6.70 22.08 31.99
N LEU A 473 6.59 22.63 30.78
CA LEU A 473 5.61 23.69 30.49
C LEU A 473 4.14 23.21 30.54
N ARG A 474 3.88 21.92 30.36
CA ARG A 474 2.52 21.35 30.42
C ARG A 474 2.15 20.87 31.81
N PHE A 475 3.08 20.19 32.48
CA PHE A 475 2.81 19.39 33.68
C PHE A 475 3.60 19.87 34.91
N GLN A 476 4.46 20.88 34.78
CA GLN A 476 5.38 21.32 35.84
C GLN A 476 6.36 20.24 36.31
N ASP A 477 6.56 19.21 35.48
CA ASP A 477 7.53 18.12 35.66
C ASP A 477 8.19 17.80 34.31
N PHE A 478 9.52 17.69 34.30
CA PHE A 478 10.28 17.33 33.10
C PHE A 478 10.02 15.88 32.65
N PHE A 479 9.74 14.97 33.59
CA PHE A 479 9.63 13.54 33.34
C PHE A 479 8.19 13.03 33.27
N ASP A 480 7.20 13.92 33.44
CA ASP A 480 5.81 13.58 33.18
C ASP A 480 5.52 13.66 31.67
N PHE A 481 5.26 12.52 31.05
CA PHE A 481 4.88 12.40 29.64
C PHE A 481 3.35 12.42 29.42
N GLY A 482 2.58 12.69 30.47
CA GLY A 482 1.12 12.77 30.45
C GLY A 482 0.42 11.42 30.54
N TYR A 483 1.14 10.32 30.76
CA TYR A 483 0.56 8.97 30.87
C TYR A 483 0.00 8.65 32.26
N VAL A 484 0.27 9.48 33.27
CA VAL A 484 -0.23 9.28 34.64
C VAL A 484 -1.75 9.51 34.72
N THR A 485 -2.25 10.53 34.02
CA THR A 485 -3.68 10.91 34.01
C THR A 485 -4.31 10.75 32.63
N ILE A 486 -3.77 9.86 31.80
CA ILE A 486 -4.28 9.63 30.44
C ILE A 486 -5.68 8.99 30.49
N HIS A 487 -6.61 9.53 29.70
CA HIS A 487 -7.91 8.94 29.46
C HIS A 487 -7.81 7.83 28.40
N GLY A 488 -7.04 6.79 28.74
CA GLY A 488 -6.74 5.65 27.87
C GLY A 488 -7.72 4.49 27.99
N ALA A 489 -7.50 3.43 27.20
CA ALA A 489 -8.24 2.18 27.34
C ALA A 489 -8.00 1.54 28.72
N ALA A 490 -9.07 1.11 29.40
CA ALA A 490 -9.01 0.63 30.79
C ALA A 490 -7.95 -0.47 31.03
N ALA A 491 -7.86 -1.46 30.12
CA ALA A 491 -6.87 -2.54 30.21
C ALA A 491 -5.41 -2.05 30.10
N ILE A 492 -5.16 -0.99 29.31
CA ILE A 492 -3.81 -0.41 29.17
C ILE A 492 -3.44 0.36 30.43
N VAL A 493 -4.38 1.14 30.98
CA VAL A 493 -4.17 1.92 32.19
C VAL A 493 -3.89 1.01 33.39
N ASP A 494 -4.67 -0.06 33.56
CA ASP A 494 -4.49 -1.06 34.63
C ASP A 494 -3.12 -1.76 34.57
N ALA A 495 -2.69 -2.16 33.35
CA ALA A 495 -1.38 -2.77 33.15
C ALA A 495 -0.22 -1.82 33.52
N VAL A 496 -0.32 -0.55 33.14
CA VAL A 496 0.69 0.48 33.46
C VAL A 496 0.72 0.77 34.96
N GLN A 497 -0.44 0.83 35.63
CA GLN A 497 -0.52 1.05 37.07
C GLN A 497 0.05 -0.13 37.87
N THR A 498 -0.16 -1.36 37.40
CA THR A 498 0.30 -2.58 38.10
C THR A 498 1.79 -2.86 37.88
N TYR A 499 2.28 -2.77 36.64
CA TYR A 499 3.63 -3.24 36.27
C TYR A 499 4.59 -2.13 35.83
N GLY A 500 4.09 -0.90 35.65
CA GLY A 500 4.82 0.19 35.01
C GLY A 500 4.83 0.08 33.48
N MET A 501 5.44 1.06 32.81
CA MET A 501 5.48 1.10 31.34
C MET A 501 6.37 0.02 30.71
N PHE A 502 7.43 -0.41 31.42
CA PHE A 502 8.37 -1.42 30.96
C PHE A 502 8.57 -2.49 32.05
N ASN A 503 8.25 -3.74 31.74
CA ASN A 503 8.34 -4.85 32.68
C ASN A 503 8.56 -6.19 31.95
N ILE A 504 9.30 -7.10 32.58
CA ILE A 504 9.49 -8.47 32.07
C ILE A 504 8.17 -9.27 32.01
N HIS A 505 7.16 -8.89 32.79
CA HIS A 505 5.81 -9.46 32.75
C HIS A 505 5.23 -9.50 31.32
N PHE A 506 5.50 -8.49 30.50
CA PHE A 506 4.96 -8.38 29.14
C PHE A 506 5.69 -9.26 28.11
N LEU A 507 6.85 -9.81 28.45
CA LEU A 507 7.73 -10.53 27.52
C LEU A 507 7.04 -11.70 26.81
N PRO A 508 6.31 -12.62 27.49
CA PRO A 508 5.69 -13.76 26.82
C PRO A 508 4.60 -13.34 25.82
N ALA A 509 3.74 -12.40 26.22
CA ALA A 509 2.67 -11.87 25.38
C ALA A 509 3.21 -11.11 24.17
N ASN A 510 4.24 -10.28 24.37
CA ASN A 510 4.88 -9.54 23.29
C ASN A 510 5.65 -10.43 22.31
N ILE A 511 6.32 -11.50 22.77
CA ILE A 511 6.96 -12.48 21.88
C ILE A 511 5.90 -13.15 20.99
N TYR A 512 4.79 -13.60 21.60
CA TYR A 512 3.70 -14.22 20.86
C TYR A 512 3.12 -13.25 19.81
N ALA A 513 2.76 -12.03 20.22
CA ALA A 513 2.20 -11.02 19.32
C ALA A 513 3.17 -10.62 18.19
N MET A 514 4.45 -10.43 18.49
CA MET A 514 5.45 -9.93 17.54
C MET A 514 5.85 -10.98 16.50
N PHE A 515 6.04 -12.25 16.91
CA PHE A 515 6.63 -13.28 16.05
C PHE A 515 5.68 -14.42 15.66
N LEU A 516 4.68 -14.76 16.48
CA LEU A 516 3.95 -16.03 16.35
C LEU A 516 2.47 -15.88 16.03
N LYS A 517 1.83 -14.76 16.38
CA LYS A 517 0.39 -14.55 16.17
C LYS A 517 0.04 -14.58 14.67
N LEU A 518 -0.76 -15.56 14.27
CA LEU A 518 -1.26 -15.73 12.91
C LEU A 518 -2.69 -15.16 12.80
N PRO A 519 -3.16 -14.83 11.58
CA PRO A 519 -4.58 -14.54 11.37
C PRO A 519 -5.43 -15.78 11.69
N GLU A 520 -6.60 -15.56 12.28
CA GLU A 520 -7.60 -16.59 12.49
C GLU A 520 -8.30 -16.91 11.17
N MET A 521 -8.28 -18.17 10.78
CA MET A 521 -8.90 -18.68 9.55
C MET A 521 -9.82 -19.85 9.90
N ASN A 522 -11.13 -19.65 9.81
CA ASN A 522 -12.12 -20.66 10.16
C ASN A 522 -13.15 -20.81 9.03
N PHE A 523 -13.64 -22.03 8.82
CA PHE A 523 -14.81 -22.27 7.96
C PHE A 523 -16.03 -22.43 8.88
N GLN A 524 -16.97 -21.49 8.82
CA GLN A 524 -18.24 -21.55 9.56
C GLN A 524 -19.40 -21.40 8.58
N ASN A 525 -20.40 -22.28 8.67
CA ASN A 525 -21.60 -22.26 7.80
C ASN A 525 -21.29 -22.21 6.28
N SER A 526 -20.27 -22.95 5.83
CA SER A 526 -19.78 -22.91 4.44
C SER A 526 -19.18 -21.57 3.98
N CYS A 527 -18.97 -20.62 4.89
CA CYS A 527 -18.32 -19.34 4.65
C CYS A 527 -16.89 -19.34 5.20
N PHE A 528 -15.97 -18.71 4.48
CA PHE A 528 -14.57 -18.54 4.91
C PHE A 528 -14.45 -17.27 5.77
N HIS A 529 -14.02 -17.43 7.01
CA HIS A 529 -13.81 -16.35 7.97
C HIS A 529 -12.31 -16.08 8.11
N PHE A 530 -11.88 -14.87 7.78
CA PHE A 530 -10.52 -14.38 7.96
C PHE A 530 -10.53 -13.22 8.95
N SER A 531 -9.77 -13.33 10.04
CA SER A 531 -9.58 -12.22 10.98
C SER A 531 -8.11 -12.05 11.34
N PRO A 532 -7.49 -10.88 11.05
CA PRO A 532 -6.18 -10.51 11.57
C PRO A 532 -6.22 -10.07 13.04
N SER A 533 -7.38 -10.09 13.72
CA SER A 533 -7.60 -9.58 15.08
C SER A 533 -7.32 -8.06 15.22
N ARG A 534 -8.00 -7.37 16.15
CA ARG A 534 -7.78 -5.91 16.36
C ARG A 534 -6.44 -5.60 17.03
N ASP A 535 -5.80 -6.58 17.66
CA ASP A 535 -4.44 -6.42 18.21
C ASP A 535 -3.36 -6.76 17.17
N GLY A 536 -3.76 -7.05 15.92
CA GLY A 536 -2.87 -7.35 14.80
C GLY A 536 -2.32 -8.78 14.78
N ILE A 537 -1.54 -9.06 13.73
CA ILE A 537 -0.80 -10.31 13.49
C ILE A 537 0.71 -10.07 13.50
N SER A 538 1.48 -11.14 13.60
CA SER A 538 2.94 -11.09 13.71
C SER A 538 3.64 -10.48 12.50
N ILE A 539 4.89 -10.06 12.71
CA ILE A 539 5.78 -9.59 11.64
C ILE A 539 5.95 -10.66 10.56
N LEU A 540 6.07 -11.93 10.95
CA LEU A 540 6.23 -13.06 10.03
C LEU A 540 4.97 -13.29 9.19
N ALA A 541 3.78 -13.13 9.76
CA ALA A 541 2.52 -13.30 9.05
C ALA A 541 2.27 -12.15 8.06
N MET A 542 2.47 -10.91 8.49
CA MET A 542 2.22 -9.72 7.67
C MET A 542 3.28 -9.52 6.57
N MET A 543 4.56 -9.67 6.93
CA MET A 543 5.71 -9.45 6.06
C MET A 543 6.58 -10.72 5.96
N PRO A 544 6.09 -11.82 5.37
CA PRO A 544 6.78 -13.11 5.39
C PRO A 544 8.15 -13.09 4.71
N VAL A 545 8.40 -12.12 3.82
CA VAL A 545 9.71 -11.94 3.20
C VAL A 545 10.82 -11.61 4.21
N VAL A 546 10.48 -11.13 5.42
CA VAL A 546 11.42 -10.78 6.49
C VAL A 546 12.43 -11.91 6.77
N VAL A 547 12.04 -13.17 6.56
CA VAL A 547 12.92 -14.36 6.70
C VAL A 547 14.19 -14.28 5.86
N PHE A 548 14.16 -13.58 4.72
CA PHE A 548 15.33 -13.43 3.86
C PHE A 548 16.46 -12.63 4.52
N MET A 549 16.19 -11.83 5.56
CA MET A 549 17.26 -11.14 6.30
C MET A 549 18.26 -12.09 6.95
N PHE A 550 17.82 -13.30 7.28
CA PHE A 550 18.65 -14.33 7.90
C PHE A 550 19.29 -15.28 6.86
N ARG A 551 19.05 -15.08 5.56
CA ARG A 551 19.60 -15.96 4.51
C ARG A 551 21.11 -15.77 4.30
N ARG A 552 21.60 -14.54 4.48
CA ARG A 552 23.03 -14.22 4.34
C ARG A 552 23.46 -13.33 5.50
N PHE A 553 24.50 -13.75 6.18
CA PHE A 553 25.11 -12.98 7.26
C PHE A 553 26.52 -12.57 6.87
N LYS A 554 26.83 -11.29 7.05
CA LYS A 554 28.19 -10.78 7.01
C LYS A 554 28.31 -9.69 8.05
N LEU A 555 29.14 -9.91 9.07
CA LEU A 555 29.38 -8.90 10.08
C LEU A 555 30.37 -7.86 9.55
N ASN A 556 29.92 -6.61 9.49
CA ASN A 556 30.70 -5.42 9.19
C ASN A 556 30.07 -4.25 9.98
N TYR A 557 30.65 -3.05 9.91
CA TYR A 557 30.15 -1.92 10.72
C TYR A 557 28.68 -1.57 10.51
N TRP A 558 28.18 -1.58 9.27
CA TRP A 558 26.78 -1.22 9.02
C TRP A 558 25.82 -2.34 9.42
N THR A 559 26.17 -3.62 9.18
CA THR A 559 25.33 -4.76 9.59
C THR A 559 25.34 -4.94 11.10
N ALA A 560 26.47 -4.72 11.77
CA ALA A 560 26.55 -4.73 13.23
C ALA A 560 25.68 -3.61 13.82
N GLY A 561 25.82 -2.37 13.32
CA GLY A 561 24.95 -1.26 13.73
C GLY A 561 23.47 -1.53 13.48
N ALA A 562 23.12 -2.13 12.34
CA ALA A 562 21.75 -2.54 12.02
C ALA A 562 21.21 -3.58 13.00
N TRP A 563 21.95 -4.65 13.29
CA TRP A 563 21.53 -5.67 14.25
C TRP A 563 21.41 -5.11 15.67
N ILE A 564 22.36 -4.29 16.12
CA ILE A 564 22.27 -3.63 17.44
C ILE A 564 21.00 -2.78 17.51
N SER A 565 20.72 -2.00 16.47
CA SER A 565 19.52 -1.15 16.41
C SER A 565 18.22 -1.97 16.44
N VAL A 566 18.15 -3.05 15.65
CA VAL A 566 17.01 -3.98 15.63
C VAL A 566 16.83 -4.65 16.99
N LEU A 567 17.90 -5.13 17.61
CA LEU A 567 17.86 -5.79 18.92
C LEU A 567 17.43 -4.82 20.03
N LEU A 568 17.99 -3.61 20.08
CA LEU A 568 17.58 -2.60 21.07
C LEU A 568 16.10 -2.25 20.93
N SER A 569 15.63 -2.00 19.70
CA SER A 569 14.23 -1.69 19.43
C SER A 569 13.31 -2.86 19.80
N THR A 570 13.72 -4.08 19.47
CA THR A 570 12.98 -5.31 19.80
C THR A 570 12.89 -5.50 21.31
N VAL A 571 14.01 -5.42 22.04
CA VAL A 571 14.03 -5.59 23.51
C VAL A 571 13.16 -4.54 24.20
N MET A 572 13.22 -3.28 23.77
CA MET A 572 12.36 -2.23 24.32
C MET A 572 10.88 -2.54 24.10
N LEU A 573 10.49 -2.98 22.91
CA LEU A 573 9.10 -3.34 22.59
C LEU A 573 8.64 -4.62 23.31
N LEU A 574 9.53 -5.60 23.49
CA LEU A 574 9.24 -6.83 24.21
C LEU A 574 8.97 -6.59 25.70
N LEU A 575 9.58 -5.57 26.29
CA LEU A 575 9.34 -5.16 27.67
C LEU A 575 8.21 -4.14 27.81
N TYR A 576 7.69 -3.59 26.72
CA TYR A 576 6.71 -2.52 26.75
C TYR A 576 5.31 -3.05 27.08
N HIS A 577 4.56 -2.30 27.90
CA HIS A 577 3.21 -2.69 28.35
C HIS A 577 2.17 -2.89 27.25
N ASN A 578 2.43 -2.43 26.03
CA ASN A 578 1.47 -2.44 24.93
C ASN A 578 2.01 -3.26 23.75
N THR A 579 1.34 -4.38 23.44
CA THR A 579 1.54 -5.20 22.22
C THR A 579 1.02 -4.51 20.96
N GLY A 580 0.25 -3.43 21.15
CA GLY A 580 -0.53 -2.67 20.19
C GLY A 580 -2.00 -3.00 20.29
N SER A 581 -2.81 -1.99 20.63
CA SER A 581 -4.27 -2.06 20.59
C SER A 581 -4.76 -1.33 19.34
N TRP A 582 -5.75 -1.91 18.66
CA TRP A 582 -6.31 -1.38 17.41
C TRP A 582 -5.24 -1.11 16.33
N GLN A 583 -4.66 -2.19 15.78
CA GLN A 583 -3.64 -2.14 14.73
C GLN A 583 -3.82 -3.23 13.66
N ILE A 584 -3.30 -2.97 12.45
CA ILE A 584 -3.09 -4.00 11.42
C ILE A 584 -1.63 -4.43 11.42
N GLY A 585 -1.40 -5.75 11.52
CA GLY A 585 -0.06 -6.31 11.66
C GLY A 585 0.69 -5.77 12.88
N TYR A 586 1.98 -6.07 12.99
CA TYR A 586 2.82 -5.55 14.06
C TYR A 586 3.41 -4.18 13.66
N ARG A 587 2.61 -3.11 13.77
CA ARG A 587 2.96 -1.79 13.22
C ARG A 587 4.24 -1.19 13.80
N TYR A 588 4.62 -1.56 15.03
CA TYR A 588 5.84 -1.07 15.68
C TYR A 588 7.13 -1.46 14.94
N LEU A 589 7.08 -2.45 14.03
CA LEU A 589 8.16 -2.74 13.10
C LEU A 589 8.63 -1.49 12.32
N LEU A 590 7.71 -0.58 12.01
CA LEU A 590 8.00 0.63 11.24
C LEU A 590 8.95 1.60 11.95
N ASP A 591 9.05 1.51 13.28
CA ASP A 591 9.95 2.37 14.06
C ASP A 591 11.43 2.01 13.79
N PHE A 592 11.70 0.79 13.30
CA PHE A 592 13.04 0.30 12.95
C PHE A 592 13.08 -0.44 11.59
N ILE A 593 12.16 -0.09 10.69
CA ILE A 593 12.09 -0.71 9.35
C ILE A 593 13.30 -0.41 8.45
N PRO A 594 14.01 0.75 8.52
CA PRO A 594 15.16 0.98 7.65
C PRO A 594 16.30 -0.05 7.76
N PRO A 595 16.83 -0.38 8.97
CA PRO A 595 17.84 -1.44 9.09
C PRO A 595 17.30 -2.81 8.69
N VAL A 596 16.02 -3.12 8.99
CA VAL A 596 15.36 -4.37 8.58
C VAL A 596 15.35 -4.53 7.06
N LEU A 597 14.95 -3.49 6.31
CA LEU A 597 14.90 -3.53 4.85
C LEU A 597 16.30 -3.68 4.23
N LEU A 598 17.33 -3.02 4.77
CA LEU A 598 18.69 -3.19 4.25
C LEU A 598 19.28 -4.57 4.55
N LEU A 599 19.05 -5.13 5.74
CA LEU A 599 19.46 -6.50 6.07
C LEU A 599 18.76 -7.53 5.18
N LEU A 600 17.45 -7.34 4.97
CA LEU A 600 16.67 -8.16 4.05
C LEU A 600 17.15 -8.04 2.59
N ALA A 601 17.44 -6.83 2.12
CA ALA A 601 18.02 -6.60 0.79
C ALA A 601 19.39 -7.28 0.64
N PHE A 602 20.22 -7.22 1.68
CA PHE A 602 21.50 -7.92 1.73
C PHE A 602 21.34 -9.44 1.64
N GLY A 603 20.37 -9.99 2.37
CA GLY A 603 20.00 -11.40 2.40
C GLY A 603 19.53 -11.97 1.06
N LEU A 604 18.83 -11.16 0.25
CA LEU A 604 18.32 -11.58 -1.06
C LEU A 604 19.43 -11.86 -2.08
N GLY A 605 20.48 -11.03 -2.11
CA GLY A 605 21.53 -11.15 -3.13
C GLY A 605 21.18 -10.46 -4.45
N THR A 606 21.86 -10.88 -5.51
CA THR A 606 21.77 -10.28 -6.86
C THR A 606 20.58 -10.76 -7.69
N LYS A 607 20.03 -11.92 -7.36
CA LYS A 607 18.91 -12.53 -8.07
C LYS A 607 17.66 -12.44 -7.22
N THR A 608 16.52 -12.15 -7.84
CA THR A 608 15.20 -12.17 -7.19
C THR A 608 14.67 -13.61 -7.16
N PRO A 609 14.69 -14.32 -6.01
CA PRO A 609 14.17 -15.68 -5.95
C PRO A 609 12.67 -15.69 -6.26
N SER A 610 12.17 -16.74 -6.92
CA SER A 610 10.72 -16.90 -7.15
C SER A 610 9.95 -16.91 -5.83
N LEU A 611 10.48 -17.60 -4.82
CA LEU A 611 9.93 -17.63 -3.46
C LEU A 611 9.78 -16.23 -2.87
N PHE A 612 10.74 -15.33 -3.08
CA PHE A 612 10.63 -13.96 -2.60
C PHE A 612 9.47 -13.21 -3.25
N LYS A 613 9.24 -13.39 -4.56
CA LYS A 613 8.08 -12.79 -5.24
C LYS A 613 6.76 -13.34 -4.69
N VAL A 614 6.68 -14.66 -4.50
CA VAL A 614 5.48 -15.32 -3.93
C VAL A 614 5.19 -14.80 -2.52
N LEU A 615 6.20 -14.76 -1.64
CA LEU A 615 6.03 -14.23 -0.29
C LEU A 615 5.74 -12.72 -0.28
N SER A 616 6.29 -11.95 -1.22
CA SER A 616 5.98 -10.53 -1.37
C SER A 616 4.50 -10.33 -1.71
N LEU A 617 3.99 -11.08 -2.69
CA LEU A 617 2.58 -11.04 -3.09
C LEU A 617 1.67 -11.51 -1.95
N LEU A 618 2.06 -12.58 -1.23
CA LEU A 618 1.32 -13.07 -0.07
C LEU A 618 1.18 -11.99 1.00
N GLY A 619 2.27 -11.29 1.36
CA GLY A 619 2.21 -10.20 2.33
C GLY A 619 1.32 -9.03 1.89
N ILE A 620 1.36 -8.68 0.59
CA ILE A 620 0.47 -7.65 0.01
C ILE A 620 -1.00 -8.06 0.09
N VAL A 621 -1.32 -9.33 -0.22
CA VAL A 621 -2.68 -9.87 -0.13
C VAL A 621 -3.16 -9.89 1.32
N ILE A 622 -2.33 -10.35 2.26
CA ILE A 622 -2.66 -10.33 3.69
C ILE A 622 -2.91 -8.90 4.19
N SER A 623 -2.12 -7.94 3.74
CA SER A 623 -2.29 -6.52 4.07
C SER A 623 -3.61 -5.95 3.54
N ALA A 624 -3.89 -6.17 2.25
CA ALA A 624 -5.17 -5.77 1.64
C ALA A 624 -6.36 -6.43 2.34
N ALA A 625 -6.24 -7.73 2.64
CA ALA A 625 -7.27 -8.48 3.34
C ALA A 625 -7.53 -7.94 4.75
N SER A 626 -6.46 -7.59 5.46
CA SER A 626 -6.56 -7.02 6.80
C SER A 626 -7.21 -5.64 6.78
N ILE A 627 -6.92 -4.82 5.75
CA ILE A 627 -7.56 -3.52 5.55
C ILE A 627 -9.05 -3.70 5.31
N LEU A 628 -9.46 -4.61 4.42
CA LEU A 628 -10.88 -4.86 4.18
C LEU A 628 -11.57 -5.33 5.46
N TRP A 629 -10.99 -6.31 6.15
CA TRP A 629 -11.49 -6.78 7.45
C TRP A 629 -11.66 -5.67 8.48
N TRP A 630 -10.73 -4.72 8.54
CA TRP A 630 -10.80 -3.60 9.49
C TRP A 630 -12.07 -2.76 9.37
N PHE A 631 -12.62 -2.63 8.15
CA PHE A 631 -13.78 -1.76 7.89
C PHE A 631 -15.08 -2.52 7.60
N THR A 632 -15.03 -3.79 7.21
CA THR A 632 -16.23 -4.61 6.94
C THR A 632 -16.44 -5.75 7.93
N GLU A 633 -15.48 -6.00 8.82
CA GLU A 633 -15.39 -7.25 9.60
C GLU A 633 -15.36 -8.50 8.69
N TRP A 634 -14.78 -8.34 7.50
CA TRP A 634 -14.84 -9.19 6.30
C TRP A 634 -15.28 -10.66 6.47
N TRP A 635 -16.40 -10.97 5.80
CA TRP A 635 -17.05 -12.28 5.72
C TRP A 635 -17.12 -12.68 4.23
N TRP A 636 -16.67 -13.90 3.85
CA TRP A 636 -16.94 -14.45 2.51
C TRP A 636 -18.13 -15.40 2.58
N CYS A 637 -19.31 -14.83 2.34
CA CYS A 637 -20.53 -15.46 1.87
C CYS A 637 -20.97 -14.64 0.62
#